data_AF-W6KD31-F1
#
_entry.id   AF-W6KD31-F1
#
_cell.length_a   1.000
_cell.length_b   1.000
_cell.length_c   1.000
_cell.angle_alpha   90.00
_cell.angle_beta   90.00
_cell.angle_gamma   90.00
#
_symmetry.space_group_name_H-M   'P 1'
#
loop_
_entity.id
_entity.type
_entity.pdbx_description
1 polymer ?
#
loop_
_entity_poly.entity_id
_entity_poly.type
_entity_poly.pdbx_seq_one_letter_code
_entity_poly.pdbx_strand_id
1 'polypeptide(L)'
;MSIGARLEKATGGNRELDRALRDAWDPAEQGDPPYTESVDACLALVKKVLPGWHWHVGWGASGFLPYAMISRDGREFHADGPTVPLALLRAVVKALEEPGE
;
A
#
# COMPACT_ATOMS: atom_id res chain seq x y z
N MET A 1 -1.57 -1.14 17.96
CA MET A 1 -2.33 -0.59 16.82
C MET A 1 -1.85 -1.31 15.56
N SER A 2 -2.76 -1.81 14.71
CA SER A 2 -2.39 -2.59 13.51
C SER A 2 -1.71 -1.71 12.44
N ILE A 3 -1.04 -2.33 11.47
CA ILE A 3 -0.44 -1.63 10.31
C ILE A 3 -1.51 -0.89 9.52
N GLY A 4 -2.65 -1.55 9.21
CA GLY A 4 -3.78 -0.93 8.52
C GLY A 4 -4.26 0.34 9.21
N ALA A 5 -4.50 0.28 10.52
CA ALA A 5 -4.95 1.45 11.27
C ALA A 5 -3.91 2.59 11.25
N ARG A 6 -2.60 2.29 11.23
CA ARG A 6 -1.55 3.30 11.16
C ARG A 6 -1.49 3.95 9.78
N LEU A 7 -1.66 3.16 8.71
CA LEU A 7 -1.76 3.65 7.34
C LEU A 7 -2.97 4.58 7.14
N GLU A 8 -4.12 4.27 7.75
CA GLU A 8 -5.31 5.13 7.68
C GLU A 8 -5.09 6.53 8.30
N LYS A 9 -4.24 6.62 9.33
CA LYS A 9 -3.92 7.91 9.97
C LYS A 9 -2.76 8.66 9.32
N ALA A 10 -1.95 8.00 8.49
CA ALA A 10 -0.81 8.63 7.85
C ALA A 10 -1.26 9.64 6.79
N THR A 11 -0.63 10.82 6.77
CA THR A 11 -0.88 11.89 5.80
C THR A 11 0.28 12.13 4.83
N GLY A 12 1.40 11.44 5.03
CA GLY A 12 2.62 11.52 4.22
C GLY A 12 3.64 10.47 4.67
N GLY A 13 4.91 10.68 4.27
CA GLY A 13 6.02 9.79 4.62
C GLY A 13 6.17 9.58 6.13
N ASN A 14 6.37 8.33 6.55
CA ASN A 14 6.44 7.93 7.96
C ASN A 14 7.44 6.78 8.15
N ARG A 15 8.64 7.11 8.64
CA ARG A 15 9.73 6.14 8.86
C ARG A 15 9.42 5.03 9.85
N GLU A 16 8.66 5.32 10.91
CA GLU A 16 8.27 4.28 11.87
C GLU A 16 7.28 3.30 11.26
N LEU A 17 6.45 3.78 10.33
CA LEU A 17 5.54 2.94 9.56
C LEU A 17 6.29 2.15 8.50
N ASP A 18 7.25 2.76 7.81
CA ASP A 18 8.13 2.08 6.84
C ASP A 18 8.88 0.90 7.47
N ARG A 19 9.43 1.10 8.67
CA ARG A 19 10.07 0.01 9.43
C ARG A 19 9.11 -1.12 9.78
N ALA A 20 7.91 -0.78 10.23
CA ALA A 20 6.91 -1.78 10.55
C ALA A 20 6.43 -2.55 9.31
N LEU A 21 6.31 -1.87 8.16
CA LEU A 21 6.02 -2.50 6.87
C LEU A 21 7.15 -3.44 6.46
N ARG A 22 8.42 -3.01 6.56
CA ARG A 22 9.60 -3.84 6.32
C ARG A 22 9.58 -5.10 7.17
N ASP A 23 9.44 -4.94 8.49
CA ASP A 23 9.49 -6.04 9.45
C ASP A 23 8.38 -7.06 9.19
N ALA A 24 7.20 -6.59 8.77
CA ALA A 24 6.04 -7.45 8.53
C ALA A 24 6.06 -8.12 7.15
N TRP A 25 6.52 -7.42 6.12
CA TRP A 25 6.27 -7.79 4.72
C TRP A 25 7.53 -8.02 3.89
N ASP A 26 8.69 -7.56 4.36
CA ASP A 26 9.98 -7.70 3.66
C ASP A 26 11.14 -7.87 4.67
N PRO A 27 11.08 -8.90 5.56
CA PRO A 27 12.04 -9.03 6.67
C PRO A 27 13.49 -9.31 6.23
N ALA A 28 13.69 -9.66 4.96
CA ALA A 28 15.03 -9.85 4.37
C ALA A 28 15.68 -8.52 3.94
N GLU A 29 14.92 -7.43 3.86
CA GLU A 29 15.43 -6.11 3.54
C GLU A 29 16.29 -5.56 4.69
N GLN A 30 17.52 -5.18 4.36
CA GLN A 30 18.52 -4.74 5.34
C GLN A 30 18.53 -3.21 5.51
N GLY A 31 17.91 -2.46 4.58
CA GLY A 31 17.76 -1.01 4.66
C GLY A 31 16.49 -0.55 5.39
N ASP A 32 16.26 0.76 5.35
CA ASP A 32 15.02 1.43 5.76
C ASP A 32 14.38 2.11 4.53
N PRO A 33 13.78 1.37 3.58
CA PRO A 33 13.24 1.97 2.37
C PRO A 33 12.02 2.85 2.70
N PRO A 34 11.86 4.01 2.04
CA PRO A 34 10.77 4.94 2.34
C PRO A 34 9.46 4.53 1.66
N TYR A 35 8.86 3.41 2.06
CA TYR A 35 7.67 2.83 1.42
C TYR A 35 6.45 3.76 1.38
N THR A 36 6.28 4.61 2.40
CA THR A 36 5.15 5.55 2.53
C THR A 36 5.36 6.86 1.78
N GLU A 37 6.56 7.13 1.27
CA GLU A 37 6.93 8.36 0.59
C GLU A 37 7.35 8.14 -0.87
N SER A 38 8.13 7.10 -1.14
CA SER A 38 8.64 6.77 -2.47
C SER A 38 7.71 5.80 -3.20
N VAL A 39 7.25 6.21 -4.38
CA VAL A 39 6.48 5.34 -5.28
C VAL A 39 7.29 4.11 -5.68
N ASP A 40 8.58 4.26 -5.99
CA ASP A 40 9.41 3.13 -6.42
C ASP A 40 9.61 2.09 -5.32
N ALA A 41 9.90 2.55 -4.09
CA ALA A 41 10.03 1.66 -2.94
C ALA A 41 8.70 0.96 -2.64
N CYS A 42 7.60 1.70 -2.68
CA CYS A 42 6.24 1.17 -2.51
C CYS A 42 5.95 0.07 -3.54
N LEU A 43 6.18 0.33 -4.83
CA LEU A 43 5.95 -0.63 -5.90
C LEU A 43 6.85 -1.87 -5.79
N ALA A 44 8.10 -1.70 -5.36
CA ALA A 44 8.99 -2.83 -5.09
C ALA A 44 8.42 -3.71 -3.98
N LEU A 45 7.91 -3.13 -2.90
CA LEU A 45 7.24 -3.85 -1.82
C LEU A 45 5.98 -4.56 -2.31
N VAL A 46 5.11 -3.89 -3.06
CA VAL A 46 3.87 -4.48 -3.61
C VAL A 46 4.17 -5.73 -4.45
N LYS A 47 5.19 -5.67 -5.31
CA LYS A 47 5.59 -6.81 -6.15
C LYS A 47 6.09 -8.00 -5.32
N LYS A 48 6.72 -7.76 -4.17
CA LYS A 48 7.17 -8.81 -3.24
C LYS A 48 5.99 -9.44 -2.49
N VAL A 49 5.08 -8.61 -2.00
CA VAL A 49 3.97 -9.02 -1.13
C VAL A 49 2.83 -9.67 -1.91
N LEU A 50 2.53 -9.17 -3.10
CA LEU A 50 1.45 -9.65 -3.96
C LEU A 50 1.98 -10.01 -5.35
N PRO A 51 2.81 -11.06 -5.47
CA PRO A 51 3.39 -11.44 -6.75
C PRO A 51 2.31 -11.87 -7.74
N GLY A 52 2.36 -11.29 -8.94
CA GLY A 52 1.41 -11.56 -10.03
C GLY A 52 0.05 -10.87 -9.90
N TRP A 53 -0.16 -10.04 -8.88
CA TRP A 53 -1.37 -9.21 -8.79
C TRP A 53 -1.24 -7.97 -9.67
N HIS A 54 -2.37 -7.55 -10.24
CA HIS A 54 -2.48 -6.31 -10.98
C HIS A 54 -2.71 -5.14 -10.00
N TRP A 55 -2.19 -3.98 -10.37
CA TRP A 55 -2.43 -2.76 -9.62
C TRP A 55 -2.65 -1.58 -10.57
N HIS A 56 -3.47 -0.64 -10.12
CA HIS A 56 -3.75 0.60 -10.82
C HIS A 56 -3.75 1.75 -9.82
N VAL A 57 -3.26 2.90 -10.24
CA VAL A 57 -3.34 4.14 -9.49
C VAL A 57 -3.91 5.22 -10.38
N GLY A 58 -4.79 6.05 -9.82
CA GLY A 58 -5.43 7.13 -10.54
C GLY A 58 -5.85 8.24 -9.58
N TRP A 59 -6.58 9.21 -10.12
CA TRP A 59 -7.19 10.28 -9.35
C TRP A 59 -8.69 10.01 -9.25
N GLY A 60 -9.25 10.13 -8.04
CA GLY A 60 -10.68 9.93 -7.83
C GLY A 60 -11.52 10.92 -8.66
N ALA A 61 -12.83 10.70 -8.79
CA ALA A 61 -13.72 11.53 -9.60
C ALA A 61 -13.73 13.03 -9.20
N SER A 62 -13.34 13.34 -7.96
CA SER A 62 -13.20 14.70 -7.46
C SER A 62 -11.84 15.34 -7.80
N GLY A 63 -10.83 14.55 -8.17
CA GLY A 63 -9.48 14.99 -8.50
C GLY A 63 -8.59 15.35 -7.29
N PHE A 64 -9.10 15.27 -6.06
CA PHE A 64 -8.38 15.77 -4.88
C PHE A 64 -7.45 14.75 -4.23
N LEU A 65 -7.78 13.45 -4.29
CA LEU A 65 -6.99 12.40 -3.67
C LEU A 65 -6.67 11.30 -4.69
N PRO A 66 -5.44 10.75 -4.65
CA PRO A 66 -5.14 9.54 -5.38
C PRO A 66 -5.92 8.35 -4.81
N TYR A 67 -6.33 7.46 -5.70
CA TYR A 67 -6.86 6.15 -5.37
C TYR A 67 -5.96 5.07 -5.93
N ALA A 68 -6.01 3.90 -5.31
CA ALA A 68 -5.34 2.69 -5.77
C ALA A 68 -6.32 1.52 -5.83
N MET A 69 -6.08 0.63 -6.76
CA MET A 69 -6.77 -0.64 -6.93
C MET A 69 -5.73 -1.76 -7.01
N ILE A 70 -5.98 -2.86 -6.31
CA ILE A 70 -5.22 -4.12 -6.38
C ILE A 70 -6.19 -5.21 -6.82
N SER A 71 -5.86 -6.00 -7.83
CA SER A 71 -6.75 -7.05 -8.33
C SER A 71 -6.05 -8.33 -8.78
N ARG A 72 -6.76 -9.45 -8.63
CA ARG A 72 -6.34 -10.77 -9.10
C ARG A 72 -7.53 -11.72 -9.18
N ASP A 73 -7.64 -12.46 -10.28
CA ASP A 73 -8.60 -13.56 -10.44
C ASP A 73 -10.07 -13.17 -10.10
N GLY A 74 -10.49 -11.96 -10.51
CA GLY A 74 -11.84 -11.44 -10.26
C GLY A 74 -12.03 -10.72 -8.92
N ARG A 75 -11.03 -10.75 -8.02
CA ARG A 75 -11.04 -10.00 -6.76
C ARG A 75 -10.44 -8.62 -6.98
N GLU A 76 -11.07 -7.59 -6.44
CA GLU A 76 -10.59 -6.20 -6.53
C GLU A 76 -10.68 -5.50 -5.17
N PHE A 77 -9.62 -4.78 -4.79
CA PHE A 77 -9.54 -4.04 -3.54
C PHE A 77 -9.14 -2.60 -3.83
N HIS A 78 -9.93 -1.66 -3.30
CA HIS A 78 -9.75 -0.24 -3.54
C HIS A 78 -9.43 0.52 -2.25
N ALA A 79 -8.55 1.51 -2.34
CA ALA A 79 -8.33 2.46 -1.26
C ALA A 79 -7.92 3.84 -1.78
N ASP A 80 -8.39 4.87 -1.10
CA ASP A 80 -7.94 6.25 -1.28
C ASP A 80 -6.83 6.57 -0.27
N GLY A 81 -5.99 7.54 -0.59
CA GLY A 81 -4.95 8.03 0.30
C GLY A 81 -4.54 9.47 0.02
N PRO A 82 -3.86 10.12 0.97
CA PRO A 82 -3.34 11.48 0.77
C PRO A 82 -2.14 11.53 -0.19
N THR A 83 -1.51 10.39 -0.44
CA THR A 83 -0.44 10.21 -1.43
C THR A 83 -0.63 8.89 -2.16
N VAL A 84 -0.03 8.74 -3.35
CA VAL A 84 -0.08 7.49 -4.12
C VAL A 84 0.46 6.29 -3.32
N PRO A 85 1.63 6.37 -2.64
CA PRO A 85 2.10 5.26 -1.83
C PRO A 85 1.14 4.85 -0.72
N LEU A 86 0.52 5.82 -0.04
CA LEU A 86 -0.42 5.52 1.05
C LEU A 86 -1.72 4.90 0.53
N ALA A 87 -2.26 5.39 -0.59
CA ALA A 87 -3.43 4.77 -1.22
C ALA A 87 -3.13 3.30 -1.60
N LEU A 88 -1.98 3.06 -2.21
CA LEU A 88 -1.58 1.72 -2.64
C LEU A 88 -1.33 0.77 -1.47
N LEU A 89 -0.62 1.21 -0.43
CA LEU A 89 -0.36 0.42 0.78
C LEU A 89 -1.67 0.06 1.51
N ARG A 90 -2.66 0.95 1.55
CA ARG A 90 -3.99 0.64 2.11
C ARG A 90 -4.72 -0.42 1.30
N ALA A 91 -4.70 -0.34 -0.03
CA ALA A 91 -5.31 -1.35 -0.88
C ALA A 91 -4.63 -2.73 -0.73
N VAL A 92 -3.30 -2.75 -0.52
CA VAL A 92 -2.55 -3.97 -0.20
C VAL A 92 -2.98 -4.57 1.13
N VAL A 93 -3.13 -3.75 2.19
CA VAL A 93 -3.65 -4.25 3.48
C VAL A 93 -5.00 -4.94 3.29
N LYS A 94 -5.93 -4.29 2.59
CA LYS A 94 -7.24 -4.89 2.31
C LYS A 94 -7.12 -6.23 1.58
N ALA A 95 -6.30 -6.29 0.54
CA ALA A 95 -6.08 -7.53 -0.21
C ALA A 95 -5.49 -8.68 0.65
N LEU A 96 -4.71 -8.35 1.67
CA LEU A 96 -4.12 -9.31 2.62
C LEU A 96 -5.07 -9.73 3.73
N GLU A 97 -5.96 -8.85 4.17
CA GLU A 97 -6.83 -9.06 5.34
C GLU A 97 -8.24 -9.53 4.97
N GLU A 98 -8.73 -9.23 3.76
CA GLU A 98 -10.11 -9.50 3.34
C GLU A 98 -10.19 -10.74 2.40
N PRO A 99 -11.12 -11.69 2.66
CA PRO A 99 -11.48 -12.69 1.65
C PRO A 99 -12.14 -11.94 0.49
N GLY A 100 -11.62 -12.10 -0.73
CA GLY A 100 -12.21 -11.37 -1.87
C GLY A 100 -13.65 -11.80 -2.12
N GLU A 101 -14.48 -10.82 -2.46
CA GLU A 101 -15.86 -11.02 -2.92
C GLU A 101 -15.93 -11.69 -4.29
#